data_AF-A0A4D4MW80-F1
#
_entry.id   AF-A0A4D4MW80-F1
#
_cell.length_a   1.000
_cell.length_b   1.000
_cell.length_c   1.000
_cell.angle_alpha   90.00
_cell.angle_beta   90.00
_cell.angle_gamma   90.00
#
_symmetry.space_group_name_H-M   'P 1'
#
loop_
_entity.id
_entity.type
_entity.pdbx_description
1 polymer ?
#
loop_
_entity_poly.entity_id
_entity_poly.type
_entity_poly.pdbx_seq_one_letter_code
_entity_poly.pdbx_strand_id
1 'polypeptide(L)'
;MHSTHGQQVLEHFLYRGAGLTPSWTTGNVIDEQVELIREQVGTRRAICGLSGGVDSAVAAALVQKAIGSQLTCVYVDHGLMRQGETEQVEKDFVAATGVQLKVVDAEERFLTALKGVSDPEEKRKIIGREFIRVFEQAQAEIIADEGPEVAFLVQGTLYPDVVESGGGTGTANIKSHHNVGGLPEDLEFELIEPLRKLFKDEVRMVGQELGLPDEIVQRQPFPGPGLGIRIVGEVTKERLDLLREADAIAREELTAAGLDREIWQCPVVLLADVRSVGVQGDGRTYGHPIVLRPVSSEDAMTADWSRLPYDTLAKISTRITNEVADVNRVVLDVTSKPPGTIEWE
;
A
#
# COMPACT_ATOMS: atom_id res chain seq x y z
N MET A 1 -6.84 -19.12 18.61
CA MET A 1 -6.42 -18.75 19.98
C MET A 1 -7.33 -19.31 21.08
N HIS A 2 -8.66 -19.36 20.91
CA HIS A 2 -9.61 -19.80 21.96
C HIS A 2 -9.67 -21.31 22.24
N SER A 3 -9.13 -22.15 21.34
CA SER A 3 -9.08 -23.60 21.51
C SER A 3 -7.66 -24.06 21.75
N THR A 4 -7.35 -24.48 22.98
CA THR A 4 -5.98 -24.84 23.44
C THR A 4 -5.25 -25.81 22.50
N HIS A 5 -5.97 -26.77 21.91
CA HIS A 5 -5.41 -27.79 21.02
C HIS A 5 -5.93 -27.70 19.58
N GLY A 6 -6.57 -26.60 19.19
CA GLY A 6 -7.23 -26.47 17.88
C GLY A 6 -6.27 -26.76 16.71
N GLN A 7 -5.08 -26.16 16.74
CA GLN A 7 -4.06 -26.35 15.71
C GLN A 7 -3.61 -27.81 15.61
N GLN A 8 -3.34 -28.47 16.75
CA GLN A 8 -2.91 -29.86 16.79
C GLN A 8 -3.95 -30.82 16.22
N VAL A 9 -5.24 -30.55 16.45
CA VAL A 9 -6.34 -31.34 15.89
C VAL A 9 -6.36 -31.23 14.36
N LEU A 10 -6.21 -30.01 13.82
CA LEU A 10 -6.16 -29.78 12.37
C LEU A 10 -4.96 -30.49 11.73
N GLU A 11 -3.77 -30.36 12.31
CA GLU A 11 -2.56 -31.03 11.81
C GLU A 11 -2.69 -32.56 11.83
N HIS A 12 -3.24 -33.13 12.90
CA HIS A 12 -3.51 -34.56 12.97
C HIS A 12 -4.50 -35.01 11.91
N PHE A 13 -5.58 -34.25 11.70
CA PHE A 13 -6.55 -34.58 10.66
C PHE A 13 -5.91 -34.57 9.27
N LEU A 14 -5.17 -33.51 8.92
CA LEU A 14 -4.56 -33.35 7.60
C LEU A 14 -3.49 -34.42 7.31
N TYR A 15 -2.53 -34.59 8.23
CA TYR A 15 -1.35 -35.41 7.97
C TYR A 15 -1.51 -36.88 8.37
N ARG A 16 -2.25 -37.17 9.44
CA ARG A 16 -2.45 -38.55 9.91
C ARG A 16 -3.79 -39.14 9.47
N GLY A 17 -4.85 -38.32 9.45
CA GLY A 17 -6.18 -38.76 9.06
C GLY A 17 -6.34 -38.86 7.54
N ALA A 18 -6.07 -37.76 6.83
CA ALA A 18 -6.19 -37.67 5.38
C ALA A 18 -4.91 -38.08 4.62
N GLY A 19 -3.79 -38.24 5.31
CA GLY A 19 -2.52 -38.69 4.72
C GLY A 19 -1.88 -37.68 3.76
N LEU A 20 -2.21 -36.40 3.89
CA LEU A 20 -1.65 -35.34 3.05
C LEU A 20 -0.18 -35.14 3.39
N THR A 21 0.63 -34.82 2.37
CA THR A 21 2.02 -34.40 2.57
C THR A 21 2.05 -32.87 2.70
N PRO A 22 2.82 -32.28 3.63
CA PRO A 22 2.95 -30.82 3.76
C PRO A 22 3.82 -30.24 2.63
N SER A 23 3.32 -30.31 1.39
CA SER A 23 4.02 -29.82 0.20
C SER A 23 3.76 -28.35 -0.09
N TRP A 24 2.82 -27.71 0.61
CA TRP A 24 2.57 -26.28 0.53
C TRP A 24 3.59 -25.52 1.37
N THR A 25 4.73 -25.22 0.75
CA THR A 25 5.82 -24.44 1.35
C THR A 25 6.09 -23.21 0.47
N THR A 26 6.61 -22.14 1.05
CA THR A 26 6.92 -20.90 0.33
C THR A 26 7.81 -21.15 -0.90
N GLY A 27 8.84 -21.99 -0.77
CA GLY A 27 9.72 -22.37 -1.88
C GLY A 27 8.97 -23.09 -3.00
N ASN A 28 8.16 -24.10 -2.66
CA ASN A 28 7.39 -24.84 -3.67
C ASN A 28 6.35 -23.95 -4.37
N VAL A 29 5.71 -23.03 -3.63
CA VAL A 29 4.78 -22.05 -4.19
C VAL A 29 5.51 -21.15 -5.20
N ILE A 30 6.69 -20.64 -4.86
CA ILE A 30 7.49 -19.81 -5.76
C ILE A 30 7.85 -20.59 -7.03
N ASP A 31 8.33 -21.82 -6.89
CA ASP A 31 8.76 -22.63 -8.04
C ASP A 31 7.57 -22.97 -8.96
N GLU A 32 6.43 -23.39 -8.40
CA GLU A 32 5.19 -23.64 -9.16
C GLU A 32 4.73 -22.39 -9.90
N GLN A 33 4.68 -21.22 -9.23
CA GLN A 33 4.26 -19.98 -9.87
C GLN A 33 5.24 -19.55 -10.97
N VAL A 34 6.55 -19.70 -10.75
CA VAL A 34 7.57 -19.36 -11.76
C VAL A 34 7.39 -20.20 -13.03
N GLU A 35 7.11 -21.51 -12.90
CA GLU A 35 6.85 -22.37 -14.05
C GLU A 35 5.58 -21.97 -14.80
N LEU A 36 4.48 -21.75 -14.08
CA LEU A 36 3.20 -21.31 -14.66
C LEU A 36 3.32 -19.98 -15.41
N ILE A 37 4.00 -18.99 -14.81
CA ILE A 37 4.20 -17.68 -15.43
C ILE A 37 5.05 -17.82 -16.71
N ARG A 38 6.11 -18.64 -16.69
CA ARG A 38 6.95 -18.88 -17.89
C ARG A 38 6.16 -19.52 -19.02
N GLU A 39 5.33 -20.51 -18.71
CA GLU A 39 4.48 -21.18 -19.70
C GLU A 39 3.45 -20.21 -20.30
N GLN A 40 2.79 -19.42 -19.45
CA GLN A 40 1.78 -18.46 -19.86
C GLN A 40 2.38 -17.34 -20.74
N VAL A 41 3.49 -16.73 -20.29
CA VAL A 41 4.09 -15.57 -20.95
C VAL A 41 4.83 -15.96 -22.23
N GLY A 42 5.54 -17.09 -22.21
CA GLY A 42 6.39 -17.52 -23.32
C GLY A 42 7.42 -16.45 -23.67
N THR A 43 7.36 -15.92 -24.89
CA THR A 43 8.30 -14.91 -25.43
C THR A 43 7.75 -13.48 -25.45
N ARG A 44 6.50 -13.28 -24.99
CA ARG A 44 5.82 -11.98 -24.93
C ARG A 44 6.27 -11.18 -23.70
N ARG A 45 5.92 -9.91 -23.63
CA ARG A 45 6.23 -9.02 -22.49
C ARG A 45 5.05 -8.85 -21.54
N ALA A 46 5.36 -8.51 -20.30
CA ALA A 46 4.39 -8.18 -19.26
C ALA A 46 4.66 -6.79 -18.68
N ILE A 47 3.59 -6.07 -18.32
CA ILE A 47 3.65 -4.83 -17.56
C ILE A 47 3.11 -5.06 -16.15
N CYS A 48 3.74 -4.47 -15.15
CA CYS A 48 3.25 -4.48 -13.77
C CYS A 48 3.14 -3.06 -13.21
N GLY A 49 1.99 -2.72 -12.62
CA GLY A 49 1.85 -1.49 -11.84
C GLY A 49 2.36 -1.67 -10.41
N LEU A 50 3.43 -0.95 -10.06
CA LEU A 50 3.92 -0.86 -8.69
C LEU A 50 3.20 0.27 -7.97
N SER A 51 2.49 -0.06 -6.89
CA SER A 51 1.80 0.90 -6.03
C SER A 51 2.63 1.31 -4.80
N GLY A 52 3.81 0.72 -4.60
CA GLY A 52 4.59 0.85 -3.36
C GLY A 52 4.07 0.01 -2.19
N GLY A 53 3.03 -0.79 -2.41
CA GLY A 53 2.51 -1.79 -1.48
C GLY A 53 3.23 -3.14 -1.59
N VAL A 54 3.13 -3.95 -0.53
CA VAL A 54 3.76 -5.28 -0.45
C VAL A 54 3.28 -6.20 -1.58
N ASP A 55 1.99 -6.20 -1.91
CA ASP A 55 1.42 -7.18 -2.83
C ASP A 55 1.91 -6.98 -4.26
N SER A 56 1.92 -5.73 -4.74
CA SER A 56 2.44 -5.39 -6.07
C SER A 56 3.95 -5.62 -6.15
N ALA A 57 4.70 -5.32 -5.08
CA ALA A 57 6.14 -5.59 -5.02
C ALA A 57 6.46 -7.10 -5.06
N VAL A 58 5.75 -7.93 -4.30
CA VAL A 58 5.95 -9.39 -4.29
C VAL A 58 5.52 -10.01 -5.61
N ALA A 59 4.39 -9.58 -6.18
CA ALA A 59 3.94 -10.05 -7.50
C ALA A 59 4.97 -9.70 -8.59
N ALA A 60 5.47 -8.46 -8.60
CA ALA A 60 6.50 -8.03 -9.54
C ALA A 60 7.82 -8.80 -9.35
N ALA A 61 8.27 -9.03 -8.11
CA ALA A 61 9.48 -9.80 -7.84
C ALA A 61 9.35 -11.27 -8.30
N LEU A 62 8.17 -11.87 -8.12
CA LEU A 62 7.89 -13.24 -8.54
C LEU A 62 7.87 -13.36 -10.07
N VAL A 63 7.22 -12.42 -10.76
CA VAL A 63 7.23 -12.37 -12.24
C VAL A 63 8.62 -12.05 -12.77
N GLN A 64 9.37 -11.15 -12.14
CA GLN A 64 10.76 -10.84 -12.50
C GLN A 64 11.65 -12.09 -12.42
N LYS A 65 11.50 -12.90 -11.36
CA LYS A 65 12.20 -14.20 -11.23
C LYS A 65 11.82 -15.19 -12.35
N ALA A 66 10.58 -15.12 -12.83
CA ALA A 66 10.08 -15.99 -13.88
C ALA A 66 10.57 -15.60 -15.27
N ILE A 67 10.43 -14.33 -15.67
CA ILE A 67 10.59 -13.87 -17.07
C ILE A 67 11.68 -12.80 -17.26
N GLY A 68 12.34 -12.36 -16.20
CA GLY A 68 13.46 -11.42 -16.24
C GLY A 68 13.15 -10.16 -17.05
N SER A 69 13.96 -9.87 -18.07
CA SER A 69 13.86 -8.67 -18.91
C SER A 69 12.56 -8.54 -19.73
N GLN A 70 11.68 -9.54 -19.70
CA GLN A 70 10.34 -9.45 -20.31
C GLN A 70 9.35 -8.65 -19.45
N LEU A 71 9.68 -8.35 -18.19
CA LEU A 71 8.87 -7.55 -17.29
C LEU A 71 9.32 -6.09 -17.29
N THR A 72 8.36 -5.17 -17.48
CA THR A 72 8.53 -3.75 -17.22
C THR A 72 7.57 -3.32 -16.11
N CYS A 73 8.11 -2.76 -15.03
CA CYS A 73 7.33 -2.17 -13.96
C CYS A 73 7.08 -0.69 -14.23
N VAL A 74 5.88 -0.21 -13.90
CA VAL A 74 5.50 1.20 -13.93
C VAL A 74 5.14 1.62 -12.51
N TYR A 75 5.81 2.67 -12.02
CA TYR A 75 5.48 3.32 -10.76
C TYR A 75 5.00 4.73 -11.05
N VAL A 76 3.79 5.07 -10.62
CA VAL A 76 3.20 6.40 -10.79
C VAL A 76 3.35 7.16 -9.48
N ASP A 77 4.24 8.15 -9.46
CA ASP A 77 4.30 9.11 -8.36
C ASP A 77 3.22 10.17 -8.57
N HIS A 78 2.07 9.94 -7.93
CA HIS A 78 0.95 10.87 -7.97
C HIS A 78 1.11 12.03 -6.98
N GLY A 79 2.26 12.18 -6.32
CA GLY A 79 2.54 13.27 -5.39
C GLY A 79 1.76 13.20 -4.08
N LEU A 80 1.16 12.05 -3.73
CA LEU A 80 0.47 11.83 -2.45
C LEU A 80 1.15 10.75 -1.61
N MET A 81 2.41 10.45 -1.91
CA MET A 81 3.22 9.47 -1.19
C MET A 81 3.92 10.11 0.03
N ARG A 82 4.41 9.26 0.94
CA ARG A 82 5.21 9.72 2.09
C ARG A 82 6.57 10.24 1.63
N GLN A 83 7.20 11.02 2.51
CA GLN A 83 8.57 11.46 2.30
C GLN A 83 9.53 10.27 2.12
N GLY A 84 10.36 10.33 1.07
CA GLY A 84 11.36 9.31 0.77
C GLY A 84 10.82 8.06 0.07
N GLU A 85 9.50 7.95 -0.13
CA GLU A 85 8.86 6.71 -0.58
C GLU A 85 9.19 6.38 -2.03
N THR A 86 9.12 7.36 -2.93
CA THR A 86 9.46 7.18 -4.34
C THR A 86 10.93 6.82 -4.52
N GLU A 87 11.85 7.53 -3.85
CA GLU A 87 13.27 7.21 -3.95
C GLU A 87 13.61 5.84 -3.37
N GLN A 88 12.90 5.41 -2.31
CA GLN A 88 13.07 4.09 -1.71
C GLN A 88 12.61 2.99 -2.67
N VAL A 89 11.45 3.15 -3.32
CA VAL A 89 10.96 2.19 -4.32
C VAL A 89 11.93 2.12 -5.50
N GLU A 90 12.38 3.26 -6.02
CA GLU A 90 13.30 3.28 -7.16
C GLU A 90 14.65 2.62 -6.85
N LYS A 91 15.20 2.83 -5.66
CA LYS A 91 16.51 2.28 -5.28
C LYS A 91 16.41 0.84 -4.82
N ASP A 92 15.58 0.56 -3.82
CA ASP A 92 15.61 -0.70 -3.10
C ASP A 92 14.93 -1.81 -3.90
N PHE A 93 13.82 -1.51 -4.57
CA PHE A 93 13.13 -2.50 -5.38
C PHE A 93 13.94 -2.88 -6.62
N VAL A 94 14.51 -1.89 -7.33
CA VAL A 94 15.36 -2.14 -8.51
C VAL A 94 16.66 -2.84 -8.10
N ALA A 95 17.30 -2.44 -7.01
CA ALA A 95 18.51 -3.12 -6.53
C ALA A 95 18.24 -4.57 -6.10
N ALA A 96 17.10 -4.85 -5.48
CA ALA A 96 16.74 -6.20 -5.03
C ALA A 96 16.34 -7.13 -6.18
N THR A 97 15.67 -6.61 -7.21
CA THR A 97 15.04 -7.44 -8.26
C THR A 97 15.71 -7.36 -9.63
N GLY A 98 16.47 -6.30 -9.91
CA GLY A 98 17.02 -6.00 -11.23
C GLY A 98 15.95 -5.68 -12.29
N VAL A 99 14.74 -5.31 -11.87
CA VAL A 99 13.63 -5.03 -12.78
C VAL A 99 13.85 -3.72 -13.55
N GLN A 100 13.30 -3.64 -14.77
CA GLN A 100 13.17 -2.37 -15.46
C GLN A 100 12.00 -1.58 -14.84
N LEU A 101 12.30 -0.43 -14.25
CA LEU A 101 11.30 0.44 -13.63
C LEU A 101 11.14 1.75 -14.40
N LYS A 102 9.92 2.04 -14.82
CA LYS A 102 9.51 3.35 -15.35
C LYS A 102 8.81 4.13 -14.24
N VAL A 103 9.47 5.17 -13.74
CA VAL A 103 8.86 6.12 -12.81
C VAL A 103 8.18 7.23 -13.61
N VAL A 104 6.91 7.50 -13.30
CA VAL A 104 6.12 8.57 -13.92
C VAL A 104 5.77 9.58 -12.84
N ASP A 105 6.41 10.76 -12.91
CA ASP A 105 6.04 11.90 -12.07
C ASP A 105 4.75 12.52 -12.61
N ALA A 106 3.71 12.49 -11.77
CA ALA A 106 2.40 13.03 -12.07
C ALA A 106 1.89 13.99 -10.97
N GLU A 107 2.75 14.45 -10.05
CA GLU A 107 2.32 15.26 -8.89
C GLU A 107 1.47 16.47 -9.32
N GLU A 108 1.95 17.27 -10.28
CA GLU A 108 1.25 18.47 -10.75
C GLU A 108 -0.15 18.15 -11.31
N ARG A 109 -0.28 17.03 -12.03
CA ARG A 109 -1.54 16.59 -12.62
C ARG A 109 -2.57 16.25 -11.55
N PHE A 110 -2.17 15.52 -10.51
CA PHE A 110 -3.05 15.14 -9.42
C PHE A 110 -3.43 16.34 -8.55
N LEU A 111 -2.46 17.20 -8.22
CA LEU A 111 -2.73 18.43 -7.46
C LEU A 111 -3.68 19.38 -8.20
N THR A 112 -3.51 19.51 -9.51
CA THR A 112 -4.41 20.31 -10.34
C THR A 112 -5.84 19.73 -10.32
N ALA A 113 -5.97 18.41 -10.40
CA ALA A 113 -7.26 17.74 -10.39
C ALA A 113 -7.97 17.79 -9.02
N LEU A 114 -7.20 17.87 -7.93
CA LEU A 114 -7.71 17.93 -6.55
C LEU A 114 -8.01 19.35 -6.05
N LYS A 115 -7.68 20.38 -6.85
CA LYS A 115 -7.86 21.78 -6.46
C LYS A 115 -9.32 22.10 -6.13
N GLY A 116 -9.55 22.64 -4.93
CA GLY A 116 -10.86 23.00 -4.41
C GLY A 116 -11.74 21.83 -3.95
N VAL A 117 -11.21 20.59 -3.94
CA VAL A 117 -11.98 19.39 -3.58
C VAL A 117 -11.74 19.04 -2.11
N SER A 118 -12.78 19.09 -1.31
CA SER A 118 -12.75 18.69 0.11
C SER A 118 -13.54 17.42 0.40
N ASP A 119 -14.47 17.02 -0.47
CA ASP A 119 -15.28 15.81 -0.28
C ASP A 119 -14.41 14.54 -0.45
N PRO A 120 -14.37 13.63 0.54
CA PRO A 120 -13.46 12.49 0.51
C PRO A 120 -13.80 11.47 -0.60
N GLU A 121 -15.08 11.27 -0.92
CA GLU A 121 -15.50 10.38 -2.00
C GLU A 121 -15.12 10.94 -3.37
N GLU A 122 -15.26 12.25 -3.55
CA GLU A 122 -14.79 12.93 -4.76
C GLU A 122 -13.27 12.87 -4.90
N LYS A 123 -12.51 13.10 -3.82
CA LYS A 123 -11.04 12.92 -3.81
C LYS A 123 -10.65 11.51 -4.26
N ARG A 124 -11.26 10.47 -3.68
CA ARG A 124 -11.02 9.07 -4.05
C ARG A 124 -11.28 8.81 -5.53
N LYS A 125 -12.40 9.30 -6.07
CA LYS A 125 -12.76 9.14 -7.50
C LYS A 125 -11.79 9.87 -8.42
N ILE A 126 -11.40 11.09 -8.08
CA ILE A 126 -10.45 11.89 -8.88
C ILE A 126 -9.09 11.20 -8.92
N ILE A 127 -8.57 10.79 -7.76
CA ILE A 127 -7.27 10.12 -7.66
C ILE A 127 -7.28 8.81 -8.44
N GLY A 128 -8.31 7.97 -8.25
CA GLY A 128 -8.44 6.71 -9.00
C GLY A 128 -8.48 6.94 -10.52
N ARG A 129 -9.28 7.90 -10.99
CA ARG A 129 -9.39 8.25 -12.41
C ARG A 129 -8.07 8.75 -12.99
N GLU A 130 -7.39 9.68 -12.33
CA GLU A 130 -6.12 10.21 -12.84
C GLU A 130 -5.01 9.16 -12.82
N PHE A 131 -4.99 8.28 -11.81
CA PHE A 131 -4.05 7.15 -11.77
C PHE A 131 -4.20 6.24 -12.98
N ILE A 132 -5.43 5.84 -13.29
CA ILE A 132 -5.73 5.00 -14.46
C ILE A 132 -5.21 5.67 -15.74
N ARG A 133 -5.52 6.95 -15.95
CA ARG A 133 -5.11 7.68 -17.16
C ARG A 133 -3.59 7.84 -17.29
N VAL A 134 -2.90 8.07 -16.17
CA VAL A 134 -1.43 8.17 -16.17
C VAL A 134 -0.81 6.81 -16.44
N PHE A 135 -1.37 5.76 -15.86
CA PHE A 135 -0.92 4.39 -16.08
C PHE A 135 -1.11 3.97 -17.55
N GLU A 136 -2.27 4.26 -18.15
CA GLU A 136 -2.54 4.03 -19.58
C GLU A 136 -1.55 4.75 -20.48
N GLN A 137 -1.25 6.01 -20.18
CA GLN A 137 -0.25 6.76 -20.94
C GLN A 137 1.13 6.09 -20.85
N ALA A 138 1.53 5.71 -19.64
CA ALA A 138 2.80 5.04 -19.40
C ALA A 138 2.89 3.69 -20.14
N GLN A 139 1.78 2.93 -20.16
CA GLN A 139 1.63 1.68 -20.89
C GLN A 139 1.73 1.89 -22.40
N ALA A 140 0.99 2.85 -22.96
CA ALA A 140 1.02 3.15 -24.39
C ALA A 140 2.43 3.50 -24.87
N GLU A 141 3.18 4.25 -24.07
CA GLU A 141 4.59 4.54 -24.33
C GLU A 141 5.48 3.28 -24.32
N ILE A 142 5.25 2.32 -23.40
CA ILE A 142 5.98 1.04 -23.35
C ILE A 142 5.63 0.13 -24.53
N ILE A 143 4.36 0.14 -24.97
CA ILE A 143 3.90 -0.64 -26.13
C ILE A 143 4.47 -0.07 -27.43
N ALA A 144 4.61 1.26 -27.51
CA ALA A 144 5.17 1.93 -28.68
C ALA A 144 6.68 1.67 -28.86
N ASP A 145 7.40 1.26 -27.81
CA ASP A 145 8.80 0.88 -27.91
C ASP A 145 9.00 -0.37 -28.79
N GLU A 146 10.00 -0.32 -29.67
CA GLU A 146 10.38 -1.46 -30.53
C GLU A 146 10.74 -2.68 -29.68
N GLY A 147 9.96 -3.76 -29.80
CA GLY A 147 10.19 -4.97 -29.04
C GLY A 147 9.10 -6.04 -29.22
N PRO A 148 9.18 -7.15 -28.47
CA PRO A 148 8.14 -8.18 -28.46
C PRO A 148 6.80 -7.59 -28.03
N GLU A 149 5.70 -8.22 -28.46
CA GLU A 149 4.35 -7.83 -28.06
C GLU A 149 4.20 -7.80 -26.53
N VAL A 150 3.62 -6.71 -26.00
CA VAL A 150 3.19 -6.64 -24.61
C VAL A 150 1.77 -7.19 -24.53
N ALA A 151 1.61 -8.38 -23.97
CA ALA A 151 0.32 -9.08 -23.94
C ALA A 151 -0.23 -9.28 -22.53
N PHE A 152 0.58 -8.99 -21.50
CA PHE A 152 0.22 -9.33 -20.12
C PHE A 152 0.24 -8.14 -19.16
N LEU A 153 -0.71 -8.17 -18.23
CA LEU A 153 -0.79 -7.24 -17.11
C LEU A 153 -0.72 -8.02 -15.79
N VAL A 154 0.27 -7.67 -14.96
CA VAL A 154 0.49 -8.31 -13.66
C VAL A 154 -0.28 -7.58 -12.56
N GLN A 155 -1.01 -8.34 -11.74
CA GLN A 155 -1.76 -7.83 -10.59
C GLN A 155 -1.44 -8.62 -9.32
N GLY A 156 -1.38 -7.90 -8.19
CA GLY A 156 -1.14 -8.47 -6.86
C GLY A 156 -2.40 -9.00 -6.16
N THR A 157 -3.42 -9.47 -6.91
CA THR A 157 -4.69 -9.96 -6.35
C THR A 157 -4.44 -11.13 -5.37
N LEU A 158 -5.05 -11.08 -4.18
CA LEU A 158 -4.88 -12.10 -3.14
C LEU A 158 -6.09 -13.03 -3.04
N TYR A 159 -5.94 -14.14 -2.31
CA TYR A 159 -7.03 -15.10 -2.11
C TYR A 159 -8.28 -14.50 -1.44
N PRO A 160 -8.17 -13.65 -0.39
CA PRO A 160 -9.34 -12.97 0.18
C PRO A 160 -10.15 -12.16 -0.85
N ASP A 161 -9.49 -11.50 -1.81
CA ASP A 161 -10.16 -10.72 -2.85
C ASP A 161 -11.00 -11.59 -3.79
N VAL A 162 -10.49 -12.80 -4.09
CA VAL A 162 -11.18 -13.80 -4.93
C VAL A 162 -12.39 -14.37 -4.19
N VAL A 163 -12.27 -14.63 -2.89
CA VAL A 163 -13.38 -15.16 -2.08
C VAL A 163 -14.49 -14.12 -1.92
N GLU A 164 -14.14 -12.85 -1.67
CA GLU A 164 -15.12 -11.75 -1.58
C GLU A 164 -15.88 -11.52 -2.89
N SER A 165 -15.19 -11.64 -4.03
CA SER A 165 -15.80 -11.47 -5.36
C SER A 165 -16.62 -12.68 -5.83
N GLY A 166 -16.30 -13.90 -5.38
CA GLY A 166 -17.01 -15.13 -5.74
C GLY A 166 -18.28 -15.45 -4.92
N GLY A 167 -18.52 -14.76 -3.80
CA GLY A 167 -19.48 -15.17 -2.77
C GLY A 167 -20.94 -14.69 -2.88
N GLY A 168 -21.35 -13.95 -3.93
CA GLY A 168 -22.71 -13.39 -3.96
C GLY A 168 -23.27 -13.09 -5.35
N THR A 169 -24.46 -13.60 -5.63
CA THR A 169 -25.29 -13.32 -6.84
C THR A 169 -25.77 -11.86 -6.96
N GLY A 170 -25.26 -10.94 -6.14
CA GLY A 170 -25.59 -9.52 -6.16
C GLY A 170 -24.40 -8.55 -6.00
N THR A 171 -23.18 -9.07 -5.84
CA THR A 171 -21.96 -8.25 -5.66
C THR A 171 -21.06 -8.19 -6.90
N ALA A 172 -21.42 -8.88 -7.98
CA ALA A 172 -20.69 -8.89 -9.25
C ALA A 172 -20.48 -7.48 -9.86
N ASN A 173 -21.28 -6.49 -9.48
CA ASN A 173 -21.18 -5.12 -9.98
C ASN A 173 -20.34 -4.16 -9.09
N ILE A 174 -19.75 -4.63 -7.98
CA ILE A 174 -19.14 -3.73 -6.97
C ILE A 174 -17.60 -3.81 -6.95
N LYS A 175 -16.96 -4.78 -7.63
CA LYS A 175 -15.50 -4.82 -7.77
C LYS A 175 -15.00 -5.08 -9.20
N SER A 176 -15.83 -4.92 -10.23
CA SER A 176 -15.42 -5.01 -11.64
C SER A 176 -14.50 -3.88 -12.09
N HIS A 177 -14.22 -2.88 -11.25
CA HIS A 177 -13.47 -1.67 -11.62
C HIS A 177 -12.27 -1.32 -10.73
N HIS A 178 -11.87 -2.19 -9.79
CA HIS A 178 -10.84 -1.82 -8.82
C HIS A 178 -9.44 -2.39 -9.01
N ASN A 179 -9.20 -3.30 -9.97
CA ASN A 179 -7.82 -3.76 -10.23
C ASN A 179 -7.18 -3.26 -11.53
N VAL A 180 -7.94 -2.83 -12.55
CA VAL A 180 -7.58 -1.81 -13.58
C VAL A 180 -8.90 -1.45 -14.31
N GLY A 181 -9.79 -0.70 -13.64
CA GLY A 181 -11.08 -0.29 -14.20
C GLY A 181 -10.96 0.92 -15.12
N GLY A 182 -10.36 0.74 -16.29
CA GLY A 182 -10.35 1.83 -17.28
C GLY A 182 -9.58 1.60 -18.57
N LEU A 183 -8.90 0.45 -18.73
CA LEU A 183 -8.21 0.11 -19.98
C LEU A 183 -9.11 0.42 -21.18
N PRO A 184 -8.58 1.08 -22.22
CA PRO A 184 -9.29 1.26 -23.47
C PRO A 184 -9.91 -0.06 -23.94
N GLU A 185 -11.14 -0.05 -24.46
CA GLU A 185 -11.86 -1.28 -24.86
C GLU A 185 -11.08 -2.13 -25.90
N ASP A 186 -10.06 -1.53 -26.51
CA ASP A 186 -9.14 -2.09 -27.51
C ASP A 186 -7.82 -2.66 -26.94
N LEU A 187 -7.52 -2.50 -25.65
CA LEU A 187 -6.33 -3.08 -24.99
C LEU A 187 -6.67 -4.39 -24.28
N GLU A 188 -6.64 -5.49 -25.04
CA GLU A 188 -6.82 -6.85 -24.52
C GLU A 188 -5.53 -7.38 -23.88
N PHE A 189 -5.33 -7.12 -22.58
CA PHE A 189 -4.30 -7.79 -21.79
C PHE A 189 -4.80 -9.10 -21.18
N GLU A 190 -3.98 -10.14 -21.25
CA GLU A 190 -4.14 -11.33 -20.41
C GLU A 190 -3.62 -11.02 -18.99
N LEU A 191 -4.38 -11.40 -17.95
CA LEU A 191 -3.98 -11.15 -16.56
C LEU A 191 -3.01 -12.20 -16.02
N ILE A 192 -2.02 -11.75 -15.26
CA ILE A 192 -1.13 -12.58 -14.44
C ILE A 192 -1.35 -12.22 -12.98
N GLU A 193 -1.98 -13.12 -12.23
CA GLU A 193 -2.33 -12.93 -10.81
C GLU A 193 -1.64 -13.98 -9.93
N PRO A 194 -0.32 -13.89 -9.71
CA PRO A 194 0.47 -14.99 -9.16
C PRO A 194 0.24 -15.20 -7.65
N LEU A 195 -0.40 -14.23 -6.98
CA LEU A 195 -0.69 -14.27 -5.54
C LEU A 195 -2.12 -14.71 -5.22
N ARG A 196 -2.93 -15.02 -6.23
CA ARG A 196 -4.38 -15.28 -6.09
C ARG A 196 -4.78 -16.43 -5.17
N LYS A 197 -3.83 -17.30 -4.79
CA LYS A 197 -4.02 -18.44 -3.89
C LYS A 197 -3.44 -18.21 -2.48
N LEU A 198 -2.88 -17.02 -2.22
CA LEU A 198 -2.13 -16.73 -1.01
C LEU A 198 -2.88 -15.78 -0.08
N PHE A 199 -2.68 -15.97 1.22
CA PHE A 199 -3.01 -15.03 2.27
C PHE A 199 -1.89 -14.00 2.49
N LYS A 200 -2.22 -12.91 3.21
CA LYS A 200 -1.33 -11.75 3.37
C LYS A 200 -0.03 -12.08 4.12
N ASP A 201 -0.09 -12.97 5.09
CA ASP A 201 1.06 -13.51 5.82
C ASP A 201 1.96 -14.35 4.90
N GLU A 202 1.38 -15.22 4.07
CA GLU A 202 2.12 -16.00 3.07
C GLU A 202 2.80 -15.11 2.03
N VAL A 203 2.14 -14.04 1.59
CA VAL A 203 2.74 -13.05 0.67
C VAL A 203 3.98 -12.41 1.28
N ARG A 204 3.97 -12.08 2.58
CA ARG A 204 5.15 -11.54 3.26
C ARG A 204 6.28 -12.58 3.30
N MET A 205 5.97 -13.84 3.59
CA MET A 205 6.96 -14.92 3.56
C MET A 205 7.56 -15.12 2.16
N VAL A 206 6.72 -15.09 1.11
CA VAL A 206 7.18 -15.15 -0.28
C VAL A 206 8.10 -13.98 -0.60
N GLY A 207 7.75 -12.76 -0.18
CA GLY A 207 8.60 -11.58 -0.37
C GLY A 207 9.99 -11.73 0.25
N GLN A 208 10.07 -12.27 1.47
CA GLN A 208 11.34 -12.53 2.16
C GLN A 208 12.17 -13.59 1.45
N GLU A 209 11.55 -14.69 1.01
CA GLU A 209 12.23 -15.77 0.29
C GLU A 209 12.73 -15.31 -1.10
N LEU A 210 12.04 -14.36 -1.73
CA LEU A 210 12.47 -13.70 -2.96
C LEU A 210 13.60 -12.68 -2.77
N GLY A 211 14.01 -12.41 -1.52
CA GLY A 211 15.09 -11.48 -1.20
C GLY A 211 14.68 -10.01 -1.17
N LEU A 212 13.38 -9.71 -1.06
CA LEU A 212 12.94 -8.32 -0.88
C LEU A 212 13.36 -7.79 0.49
N PRO A 213 13.78 -6.53 0.60
CA PRO A 213 14.11 -5.90 1.87
C PRO A 213 12.95 -5.96 2.87
N ASP A 214 13.27 -6.20 4.14
CA ASP A 214 12.28 -6.23 5.22
C ASP A 214 11.48 -4.92 5.31
N GLU A 215 12.08 -3.78 4.94
CA GLU A 215 11.43 -2.47 4.91
C GLU A 215 10.28 -2.39 3.88
N ILE A 216 10.39 -3.13 2.78
CA ILE A 216 9.32 -3.26 1.78
C ILE A 216 8.29 -4.27 2.27
N VAL A 217 8.73 -5.44 2.75
CA VAL A 217 7.83 -6.55 3.10
C VAL A 217 7.02 -6.27 4.37
N GLN A 218 7.66 -5.70 5.39
CA GLN A 218 7.05 -5.47 6.70
C GLN A 218 6.29 -4.15 6.78
N ARG A 219 6.28 -3.37 5.70
CA ARG A 219 5.68 -2.05 5.64
C ARG A 219 4.22 -2.06 6.11
N GLN A 220 3.87 -1.01 6.84
CA GLN A 220 2.48 -0.73 7.16
C GLN A 220 1.69 -0.48 5.86
N PRO A 221 0.43 -0.95 5.78
CA PRO A 221 -0.43 -0.65 4.65
C PRO A 221 -0.53 0.84 4.40
N PHE A 222 -0.49 1.23 3.13
CA PHE A 222 -0.67 2.60 2.68
C PHE A 222 -1.83 2.64 1.68
N PRO A 223 -2.81 3.54 1.87
CA PRO A 223 -3.99 3.59 1.02
C PRO A 223 -3.61 4.02 -0.41
N GLY A 224 -4.33 3.53 -1.41
CA GLY A 224 -4.10 3.94 -2.81
C GLY A 224 -4.20 5.45 -3.03
N PRO A 225 -5.19 6.16 -2.45
CA PRO A 225 -5.22 7.63 -2.45
C PRO A 225 -4.10 8.33 -1.66
N GLY A 226 -3.25 7.58 -0.98
CA GLY A 226 -2.14 8.06 -0.17
C GLY A 226 -2.53 9.08 0.88
N LEU A 227 -1.73 10.14 0.99
CA LEU A 227 -1.96 11.26 1.88
C LEU A 227 -3.23 12.07 1.53
N GLY A 228 -3.83 11.86 0.35
CA GLY A 228 -5.04 12.58 -0.07
C GLY A 228 -6.25 12.35 0.83
N ILE A 229 -6.32 11.20 1.51
CA ILE A 229 -7.37 10.87 2.51
C ILE A 229 -6.87 11.04 3.97
N ARG A 230 -5.64 11.52 4.14
CA ARG A 230 -5.07 11.86 5.45
C ARG A 230 -5.00 13.38 5.67
N ILE A 231 -5.51 14.15 4.73
CA ILE A 231 -5.73 15.58 4.85
C ILE A 231 -7.23 15.79 4.89
N VAL A 232 -7.77 16.09 6.07
CA VAL A 232 -9.20 16.43 6.21
C VAL A 232 -9.40 17.84 5.68
N GLY A 233 -10.04 17.94 4.52
CA GLY A 233 -10.17 19.16 3.73
C GLY A 233 -9.47 19.08 2.36
N GLU A 234 -9.23 20.24 1.76
CA GLU A 234 -8.56 20.37 0.45
C GLU A 234 -7.08 19.92 0.50
N VAL A 235 -6.66 19.18 -0.53
CA VAL A 235 -5.28 18.72 -0.69
C VAL A 235 -4.48 19.73 -1.50
N THR A 236 -3.44 20.32 -0.90
CA THR A 236 -2.49 21.21 -1.58
C THR A 236 -1.05 20.76 -1.34
N LYS A 237 -0.10 21.23 -2.16
CA LYS A 237 1.32 20.89 -2.01
C LYS A 237 1.85 21.25 -0.62
N GLU A 238 1.49 22.42 -0.11
CA GLU A 238 1.93 22.91 1.20
C GLU A 238 1.39 22.02 2.33
N ARG A 239 0.12 21.61 2.25
CA ARG A 239 -0.52 20.71 3.22
C ARG A 239 0.09 19.30 3.17
N LEU A 240 0.44 18.83 1.98
CA LEU A 240 1.12 17.55 1.78
C LEU A 240 2.53 17.57 2.36
N ASP A 241 3.30 18.63 2.10
CA ASP A 241 4.68 18.75 2.61
C ASP A 241 4.71 18.80 4.13
N LEU A 242 3.81 19.60 4.73
CA LEU A 242 3.62 19.63 6.18
C LEU A 242 3.27 18.25 6.73
N LEU A 243 2.32 17.54 6.10
CA LEU A 243 1.91 16.22 6.56
C LEU A 243 3.02 15.16 6.38
N ARG A 244 3.82 15.26 5.32
CA ARG A 244 4.97 14.38 5.07
C ARG A 244 6.02 14.49 6.17
N GLU A 245 6.35 15.70 6.59
CA GLU A 245 7.28 15.94 7.70
C GLU A 245 6.74 15.36 9.01
N ALA A 246 5.46 15.61 9.32
CA ALA A 246 4.83 15.08 10.52
C ALA A 246 4.76 13.54 10.52
N ASP A 247 4.41 12.92 9.39
CA ASP A 247 4.40 11.47 9.20
C ASP A 247 5.81 10.87 9.35
N ALA A 248 6.83 11.52 8.79
CA ALA A 248 8.22 11.07 8.90
C ALA A 248 8.69 11.05 10.36
N ILE A 249 8.43 12.12 11.12
CA ILE A 249 8.78 12.19 12.56
C ILE A 249 8.05 11.10 13.35
N ALA A 250 6.74 10.93 13.12
CA ALA A 250 5.97 9.90 13.82
C ALA A 250 6.53 8.51 13.54
N ARG A 251 6.84 8.18 12.28
CA ARG A 251 7.43 6.89 11.92
C ARG A 251 8.82 6.69 12.54
N GLU A 252 9.68 7.71 12.48
CA GLU A 252 11.03 7.64 13.06
C GLU A 252 10.99 7.31 14.56
N GLU A 253 10.13 7.99 15.32
CA GLU A 253 10.02 7.76 16.77
C GLU A 253 9.34 6.43 17.12
N LEU A 254 8.39 5.96 16.31
CA LEU A 254 7.76 4.64 16.48
C LEU A 254 8.78 3.52 16.21
N THR A 255 9.59 3.64 15.15
CA THR A 255 10.68 2.71 14.86
C THR A 255 11.75 2.74 15.95
N ALA A 256 12.16 3.93 16.41
CA ALA A 256 13.11 4.08 17.51
C ALA A 256 12.62 3.46 18.83
N ALA A 257 11.30 3.42 19.03
CA ALA A 257 10.65 2.74 20.16
C ALA A 257 10.46 1.24 19.95
N GLY A 258 10.78 0.68 18.78
CA GLY A 258 10.66 -0.74 18.46
C GLY A 258 9.21 -1.21 18.23
N LEU A 259 8.29 -0.30 17.90
CA LEU A 259 6.84 -0.57 17.86
C LEU A 259 6.32 -1.03 16.49
N ASP A 260 7.17 -1.09 15.47
CA ASP A 260 6.77 -1.40 14.08
C ASP A 260 6.08 -2.75 13.91
N ARG A 261 6.37 -3.71 14.80
CA ARG A 261 5.75 -5.05 14.79
C ARG A 261 4.47 -5.15 15.61
N GLU A 262 4.24 -4.21 16.53
CA GLU A 262 3.08 -4.19 17.42
C GLU A 262 1.92 -3.38 16.82
N ILE A 263 2.26 -2.33 16.07
CA ILE A 263 1.31 -1.44 15.42
C ILE A 263 1.07 -1.93 14.00
N TRP A 264 -0.18 -2.24 13.69
CA TRP A 264 -0.55 -2.66 12.34
C TRP A 264 -0.49 -1.50 11.35
N GLN A 265 -1.00 -0.33 11.76
CA GLN A 265 -0.91 0.91 11.00
C GLN A 265 -0.98 2.11 11.94
N CYS A 266 -0.28 3.19 11.62
CA CYS A 266 -0.42 4.47 12.32
C CYS A 266 -0.61 5.62 11.31
N PRO A 267 -1.82 5.85 10.78
CA PRO A 267 -2.07 7.06 10.00
C PRO A 267 -1.72 8.32 10.81
N VAL A 268 -1.04 9.25 10.15
CA VAL A 268 -0.88 10.63 10.61
C VAL A 268 -1.82 11.46 9.77
N VAL A 269 -2.70 12.24 10.41
CA VAL A 269 -3.78 12.96 9.74
C VAL A 269 -3.68 14.46 10.05
N LEU A 270 -3.79 15.29 9.02
CA LEU A 270 -3.83 16.74 9.12
C LEU A 270 -5.29 17.21 9.13
N LEU A 271 -5.69 17.95 10.17
CA LEU A 271 -6.99 18.66 10.16
C LEU A 271 -6.81 20.03 9.52
N ALA A 272 -6.87 20.05 8.18
CA ALA A 272 -6.39 21.16 7.37
C ALA A 272 -7.24 22.43 7.49
N ASP A 273 -8.51 22.28 7.83
CA ASP A 273 -9.44 23.41 8.02
C ASP A 273 -9.63 23.79 9.49
N VAL A 274 -8.94 23.10 10.41
CA VAL A 274 -8.91 23.43 11.83
C VAL A 274 -7.63 24.18 12.16
N ARG A 275 -7.77 25.20 12.99
CA ARG A 275 -6.65 25.96 13.54
C ARG A 275 -6.74 26.02 15.05
N SER A 276 -5.58 26.00 15.71
CA SER A 276 -5.48 26.01 17.16
C SER A 276 -4.53 27.12 17.61
N VAL A 277 -4.81 27.73 18.76
CA VAL A 277 -3.87 28.69 19.37
C VAL A 277 -2.74 27.94 20.07
N GLY A 278 -1.53 28.48 19.96
CA GLY A 278 -0.33 27.99 20.62
C GLY A 278 0.64 29.12 20.96
N VAL A 279 1.70 28.75 21.65
CA VAL A 279 2.85 29.62 21.92
C VAL A 279 4.10 28.84 21.53
N GLN A 280 4.86 29.35 20.57
CA GLN A 280 6.13 28.78 20.12
C GLN A 280 7.17 29.92 20.15
N GLY A 281 8.25 29.73 20.92
CA GLY A 281 9.15 30.83 21.29
C GLY A 281 8.41 31.93 22.08
N ASP A 282 8.63 33.19 21.70
CA ASP A 282 7.98 34.36 22.33
C ASP A 282 6.70 34.83 21.60
N GLY A 283 6.25 34.10 20.57
CA GLY A 283 5.14 34.47 19.70
C GLY A 283 3.88 33.63 19.89
N ARG A 284 2.71 34.25 19.64
CA ARG A 284 1.44 33.50 19.49
C ARG A 284 1.41 32.84 18.13
N THR A 285 1.01 31.57 18.06
CA THR A 285 0.89 30.83 16.80
C THR A 285 -0.54 30.33 16.57
N TYR A 286 -0.87 30.17 15.29
CA TYR A 286 -2.17 29.67 14.84
C TYR A 286 -1.98 28.55 13.81
N GLY A 287 -1.58 27.39 14.32
CA GLY A 287 -1.23 26.22 13.52
C GLY A 287 -2.35 25.20 13.39
N HIS A 288 -2.13 24.20 12.54
CA HIS A 288 -2.96 23.02 12.37
C HIS A 288 -2.70 21.99 13.47
N PRO A 289 -3.74 21.23 13.88
CA PRO A 289 -3.54 20.04 14.67
C PRO A 289 -3.24 18.82 13.79
N ILE A 290 -2.33 17.96 14.25
CA ILE A 290 -2.03 16.63 13.71
C ILE A 290 -2.67 15.57 14.60
N VAL A 291 -3.32 14.58 13.99
CA VAL A 291 -3.85 13.40 14.66
C VAL A 291 -2.92 12.21 14.42
N LEU A 292 -2.54 11.53 15.50
CA LEU A 292 -1.88 10.22 15.45
C LEU A 292 -2.94 9.13 15.61
N ARG A 293 -2.93 8.13 14.72
CA ARG A 293 -3.94 7.07 14.67
C ARG A 293 -3.33 5.66 14.76
N PRO A 294 -2.64 5.29 15.84
CA PRO A 294 -2.08 3.95 15.96
C PRO A 294 -3.18 2.92 16.17
N VAL A 295 -3.22 1.88 15.34
CA VAL A 295 -4.17 0.78 15.45
C VAL A 295 -3.47 -0.58 15.39
N SER A 296 -4.01 -1.53 16.13
CA SER A 296 -3.63 -2.95 16.07
C SER A 296 -4.85 -3.76 15.63
N SER A 297 -4.63 -4.69 14.70
CA SER A 297 -5.68 -5.50 14.10
C SER A 297 -5.11 -6.83 13.63
N GLU A 298 -5.93 -7.89 13.70
CA GLU A 298 -5.59 -9.21 13.13
C GLU A 298 -6.04 -9.33 11.66
N ASP A 299 -7.17 -8.71 11.28
CA ASP A 299 -7.85 -8.93 9.99
C ASP A 299 -8.31 -7.64 9.28
N ALA A 300 -7.99 -6.46 9.83
CA ALA A 300 -8.48 -5.14 9.43
C ALA A 300 -10.01 -4.96 9.46
N MET A 301 -10.82 -5.99 9.76
CA MET A 301 -12.28 -5.89 9.89
C MET A 301 -12.65 -5.26 11.24
N THR A 302 -11.93 -5.64 12.29
CA THR A 302 -11.98 -4.97 13.60
C THR A 302 -10.60 -4.48 13.99
N ALA A 303 -10.51 -3.31 14.61
CA ALA A 303 -9.23 -2.76 15.05
C ALA A 303 -9.41 -2.01 16.36
N ASP A 304 -8.47 -2.18 17.29
CA ASP A 304 -8.41 -1.37 18.48
C ASP A 304 -7.24 -0.39 18.39
N TRP A 305 -7.34 0.75 19.05
CA TRP A 305 -6.26 1.73 19.05
C TRP A 305 -5.09 1.20 19.89
N SER A 306 -3.85 1.37 19.43
CA SER A 306 -2.67 0.86 20.13
C SER A 306 -2.29 1.79 21.28
N ARG A 307 -2.04 1.23 22.47
CA ARG A 307 -1.70 2.00 23.68
C ARG A 307 -0.22 2.34 23.64
N LEU A 308 0.12 3.41 22.93
CA LEU A 308 1.51 3.85 22.82
C LEU A 308 2.08 4.30 24.19
N PRO A 309 3.36 4.03 24.49
CA PRO A 309 4.01 4.57 25.67
C PRO A 309 3.92 6.11 25.69
N TYR A 310 3.59 6.67 26.86
CA TYR A 310 3.43 8.12 26.98
C TYR A 310 4.72 8.89 26.65
N ASP A 311 5.88 8.32 26.93
CA ASP A 311 7.17 8.93 26.58
C ASP A 311 7.37 9.00 25.06
N THR A 312 6.96 7.96 24.32
CA THR A 312 6.99 7.96 22.84
C THR A 312 6.03 9.01 22.28
N LEU A 313 4.81 9.09 22.81
CA LEU A 313 3.84 10.13 22.42
C LEU A 313 4.36 11.55 22.71
N ALA A 314 5.01 11.75 23.86
CA ALA A 314 5.58 13.04 24.24
C ALA A 314 6.71 13.47 23.30
N LYS A 315 7.58 12.53 22.89
CA LYS A 315 8.64 12.78 21.90
C LYS A 315 8.06 13.16 20.54
N ILE A 316 7.13 12.35 20.01
CA ILE A 316 6.47 12.63 18.72
C ILE A 316 5.82 14.02 18.76
N SER A 317 5.03 14.30 19.81
CA SER A 317 4.36 15.58 19.98
C SER A 317 5.36 16.74 19.99
N THR A 318 6.41 16.63 20.80
CA THR A 318 7.45 17.68 20.94
C THR A 318 8.15 17.95 19.61
N ARG A 319 8.57 16.90 18.91
CA ARG A 319 9.27 17.03 17.63
C ARG A 319 8.35 17.62 16.55
N ILE A 320 7.15 17.08 16.38
CA ILE A 320 6.18 17.61 15.40
C ILE A 320 5.91 19.10 15.68
N THR A 321 5.64 19.50 16.92
CA THR A 321 5.34 20.92 17.21
C THR A 321 6.55 21.84 17.17
N ASN A 322 7.79 21.33 17.17
CA ASN A 322 8.98 22.17 17.14
C ASN A 322 9.64 22.22 15.76
N GLU A 323 9.52 21.15 14.98
CA GLU A 323 10.21 20.96 13.70
C GLU A 323 9.30 21.28 12.51
N VAL A 324 7.99 21.00 12.60
CA VAL A 324 7.04 21.17 11.50
C VAL A 324 6.39 22.55 11.55
N ALA A 325 6.64 23.36 10.52
CA ALA A 325 6.05 24.68 10.41
C ALA A 325 4.51 24.61 10.34
N ASP A 326 3.84 25.63 10.88
CA ASP A 326 2.37 25.72 10.92
C ASP A 326 1.64 24.58 11.64
N VAL A 327 2.34 23.71 12.39
CA VAL A 327 1.76 22.75 13.32
C VAL A 327 2.03 23.19 14.75
N ASN A 328 1.02 23.15 15.60
CA ASN A 328 1.17 23.55 17.01
C ASN A 328 0.40 22.68 18.00
N ARG A 329 -0.17 21.58 17.53
CA ARG A 329 -0.93 20.65 18.36
C ARG A 329 -0.86 19.25 17.79
N VAL A 330 -0.69 18.27 18.68
CA VAL A 330 -0.77 16.86 18.35
C VAL A 330 -1.83 16.22 19.25
N VAL A 331 -2.68 15.38 18.67
CA VAL A 331 -3.72 14.63 19.36
C VAL A 331 -3.64 13.14 19.02
N LEU A 332 -4.12 12.30 19.92
CA LEU A 332 -4.18 10.85 19.74
C LEU A 332 -5.64 10.43 19.53
N ASP A 333 -5.92 9.68 18.48
CA ASP A 333 -7.24 9.09 18.26
C ASP A 333 -7.37 7.75 18.98
N VAL A 334 -8.24 7.74 20.00
CA VAL A 334 -8.50 6.61 20.90
C VAL A 334 -9.82 5.88 20.58
N THR A 335 -10.31 6.00 19.35
CA THR A 335 -11.59 5.40 18.90
C THR A 335 -11.36 4.00 18.34
N SER A 336 -12.04 2.95 18.80
CA SER A 336 -11.91 1.62 18.15
C SER A 336 -12.70 1.56 16.83
N LYS A 337 -12.40 0.58 15.97
CA LYS A 337 -13.21 0.18 14.82
C LYS A 337 -14.00 -1.08 15.19
N PRO A 338 -15.34 -1.01 15.34
CA PRO A 338 -16.24 0.17 15.34
C PRO A 338 -16.19 1.01 16.65
N PRO A 339 -16.71 2.26 16.70
CA PRO A 339 -17.53 2.93 15.68
C PRO A 339 -16.74 3.70 14.61
N GLY A 340 -15.44 3.93 14.82
CA GLY A 340 -14.60 4.63 13.84
C GLY A 340 -14.12 3.71 12.71
N THR A 341 -13.35 4.29 11.80
CA THR A 341 -12.54 3.59 10.81
C THR A 341 -11.05 3.75 11.13
N ILE A 342 -10.17 3.10 10.35
CA ILE A 342 -8.72 3.24 10.55
C ILE A 342 -8.24 4.57 9.96
N GLU A 343 -8.57 4.83 8.70
CA GLU A 343 -8.39 6.14 8.05
C GLU A 343 -9.53 7.09 8.47
N TRP A 344 -9.28 8.40 8.42
CA TRP A 344 -10.25 9.44 8.80
C TRP A 344 -11.22 9.83 7.66
N GLU A 345 -10.89 9.47 6.42
CA GLU A 345 -11.66 9.70 5.18
C GLU A 345 -11.55 8.49 4.25
#